data_AF-A0A4Q1AC19-F1
#
_entry.id   AF-A0A4Q1AC19-F1
#
_cell.length_a   1.000
_cell.length_b   1.000
_cell.length_c   1.000
_cell.angle_alpha   90.00
_cell.angle_beta   90.00
_cell.angle_gamma   90.00
#
_symmetry.space_group_name_H-M   'P 1'
#
loop_
_entity.id
_entity.type
_entity.pdbx_description
1 polymer ?
#
loop_
_entity_poly.entity_id
_entity_poly.type
_entity_poly.pdbx_seq_one_letter_code
_entity_poly.pdbx_strand_id
1 'polypeptide(L)'
;MLKVKDVLEKYEVTRTTLHNWKTTKPNLYSLLLNSDGQNDDLRDINIVLEKYSKTIKSTFSEDDILFILNLSLENFVNEIEKLHTIYIEQTAKELKENSEFVLSIYQKIQDLNLIERYIFILRIKSLRKEKIKQTDIKTAIKHYFKEFLK
;
A
#
# COMPACT_ATOMS: atom_id res chain seq x y z
N MET A 1 15.10 13.85 -0.06
CA MET A 1 16.48 13.33 -0.02
C MET A 1 17.32 14.41 0.64
N LEU A 2 17.93 14.14 1.80
CA LEU A 2 18.81 15.09 2.48
C LEU A 2 19.94 15.43 1.53
N LYS A 3 20.20 16.72 1.35
CA LYS A 3 21.36 17.12 0.57
C LYS A 3 22.59 16.68 1.35
N VAL A 4 23.65 16.31 0.64
CA VAL A 4 24.93 15.92 1.25
C VAL A 4 25.35 16.93 2.32
N LYS A 5 25.15 18.24 2.08
CA LYS A 5 25.43 19.30 3.07
C LYS A 5 24.73 19.10 4.42
N ASP A 6 23.43 18.76 4.40
CA ASP A 6 22.62 18.58 5.59
C ASP A 6 23.11 17.38 6.43
N VAL A 7 23.59 16.32 5.76
CA VAL A 7 24.19 15.15 6.41
C VAL A 7 25.54 15.49 7.03
N LEU A 8 26.38 16.28 6.35
CA LEU A 8 27.68 16.71 6.88
C LEU A 8 27.51 17.57 8.14
N GLU A 9 26.52 18.46 8.14
CA GLU A 9 26.23 19.37 9.25
C GLU A 9 25.58 18.65 10.44
N LYS A 10 24.57 17.80 10.21
CA LYS A 10 23.82 17.10 11.26
C LYS A 10 24.64 16.03 12.00
N TYR A 11 25.53 15.35 11.29
CA TYR A 11 26.32 14.24 11.85
C TYR A 11 27.80 14.62 12.05
N GLU A 12 28.16 15.88 11.85
CA GLU A 12 29.51 16.42 12.02
C GLU A 12 30.59 15.60 11.28
N VAL A 13 30.25 15.09 10.09
CA VAL A 13 31.15 14.25 9.29
C VAL A 13 31.74 15.05 8.13
N THR A 14 32.99 14.75 7.79
CA THR A 14 33.63 15.36 6.61
C THR A 14 33.10 14.75 5.31
N ARG A 15 33.14 15.55 4.23
CA ARG A 15 32.74 15.09 2.89
C ARG A 15 33.51 13.85 2.44
N THR A 16 34.80 13.80 2.77
CA THR A 16 35.69 12.68 2.44
C THR A 16 35.28 11.40 3.18
N THR A 17 34.96 11.51 4.48
CA THR A 17 34.47 10.38 5.28
C THR A 17 33.15 9.84 4.75
N LEU A 18 32.20 10.74 4.42
CA LEU A 18 30.91 10.34 3.86
C LEU A 18 31.07 9.64 2.50
N HIS A 19 31.94 10.14 1.62
CA HIS A 19 32.23 9.47 0.34
C HIS A 19 32.90 8.11 0.52
N ASN A 20 33.80 7.96 1.50
CA ASN A 20 34.41 6.68 1.81
C ASN A 20 33.38 5.65 2.29
N TRP A 21 32.30 6.07 2.95
CA TRP A 21 31.21 5.17 3.36
C TRP A 21 30.41 4.62 2.19
N LYS A 22 30.45 5.25 1.01
CA LYS A 22 29.83 4.69 -0.19
C LYS A 22 30.38 3.29 -0.54
N THR A 23 31.67 3.07 -0.29
CA THR A 23 32.36 1.81 -0.57
C THR A 23 32.56 0.96 0.67
N THR A 24 32.88 1.58 1.81
CA THR A 24 33.22 0.85 3.05
C THR A 24 32.00 0.48 3.90
N LYS A 25 30.91 1.24 3.82
CA LYS A 25 29.67 1.02 4.59
C LYS A 25 28.42 1.41 3.76
N PRO A 26 28.15 0.72 2.65
CA PRO A 26 27.16 1.14 1.65
C PRO A 26 25.73 1.27 2.22
N ASN A 27 25.36 0.39 3.17
CA ASN A 27 24.05 0.44 3.84
C ASN A 27 23.89 1.64 4.77
N LEU A 28 24.97 2.04 5.46
CA LEU A 28 24.96 3.24 6.30
C LEU A 28 24.91 4.50 5.43
N TYR A 29 25.67 4.51 4.33
CA TYR A 29 25.67 5.61 3.38
C TYR A 29 24.29 5.83 2.73
N SER A 30 23.60 4.75 2.34
CA SER A 30 22.25 4.84 1.81
C SER A 30 21.24 5.30 2.88
N LEU A 31 21.35 4.80 4.11
CA LEU A 31 20.54 5.25 5.24
C LEU A 31 20.68 6.75 5.49
N LEU A 32 21.92 7.27 5.53
CA LEU A 32 22.17 8.68 5.80
C LEU A 32 21.63 9.61 4.70
N LEU A 33 21.78 9.22 3.43
CA LEU A 33 21.26 10.01 2.29
C LEU A 33 19.74 9.93 2.13
N ASN A 34 19.13 8.86 2.63
CA ASN A 34 17.69 8.66 2.63
C ASN A 34 17.06 9.04 3.99
N SER A 35 17.84 9.55 4.94
CA SER A 35 17.37 9.96 6.28
C SER A 35 16.73 11.34 6.28
N ASP A 36 15.90 11.63 5.29
CA ASP A 36 14.95 12.72 5.41
C ASP A 36 14.11 12.40 6.64
N GLY A 37 14.09 13.25 7.67
CA GLY A 37 13.38 12.98 8.94
C GLY A 37 11.92 12.52 8.78
N GLN A 38 11.34 12.65 7.59
CA GLN A 38 10.08 12.00 7.19
C GLN A 38 10.05 10.49 7.38
N ASN A 39 11.16 9.77 7.38
CA ASN A 39 11.15 8.32 7.61
C ASN A 39 10.69 7.95 9.03
N ASP A 40 10.95 8.79 10.03
CA ASP A 40 10.46 8.55 11.40
C ASP A 40 8.97 8.92 11.50
N ASP A 41 8.54 10.05 10.93
CA ASP A 41 7.12 10.45 10.90
C ASP A 41 6.25 9.43 10.14
N LEU A 42 6.72 8.97 8.97
CA LEU A 42 6.05 7.94 8.18
C LEU A 42 6.07 6.58 8.88
N ARG A 43 7.11 6.28 9.67
CA ARG A 43 7.18 5.06 10.48
C ARG A 43 6.10 5.04 11.53
N ASP A 44 5.89 6.14 12.25
CA ASP A 44 4.85 6.23 13.26
C ASP A 44 3.45 6.10 12.65
N ILE A 45 3.21 6.76 11.52
CA ILE A 45 1.95 6.62 10.76
C ILE A 45 1.76 5.16 10.33
N ASN A 46 2.78 4.51 9.78
CA ASN A 46 2.70 3.11 9.38
C ASN A 46 2.42 2.18 10.57
N ILE A 47 3.03 2.43 11.73
CA ILE A 47 2.74 1.67 12.96
C ILE A 47 1.27 1.85 13.36
N VAL A 48 0.74 3.07 13.30
CA VAL A 48 -0.67 3.34 13.61
C VAL A 48 -1.59 2.62 12.62
N LEU A 49 -1.31 2.70 11.32
CA LEU A 49 -2.09 2.01 10.28
C LEU A 49 -2.06 0.49 10.45
N GLU A 50 -0.92 -0.10 10.80
CA GLU A 50 -0.80 -1.55 11.05
C GLU A 50 -1.44 -1.99 12.37
N LYS A 51 -1.54 -1.11 13.37
CA LYS A 51 -2.34 -1.39 14.56
C LYS A 51 -3.83 -1.30 14.25
N TYR A 52 -4.22 -0.31 13.47
CA TYR A 52 -5.59 -0.09 13.05
C TYR A 52 -6.10 -1.20 12.13
N SER A 53 -5.27 -1.71 11.22
CA SER A 53 -5.63 -2.80 10.29
C SER A 53 -6.19 -4.03 11.03
N LYS A 54 -5.63 -4.36 12.21
CA LYS A 54 -6.08 -5.49 13.04
C LYS A 54 -7.47 -5.31 13.64
N THR A 55 -8.02 -4.10 13.60
CA THR A 55 -9.38 -3.78 14.10
C THR A 55 -10.44 -3.84 13.01
N ILE A 56 -10.01 -3.94 11.74
CA ILE A 56 -10.89 -4.02 10.57
C ILE A 56 -11.74 -5.29 10.67
N LYS A 57 -13.04 -5.12 10.45
CA LYS A 57 -14.01 -6.21 10.39
C LYS A 57 -14.74 -6.12 9.07
N SER A 58 -14.11 -6.65 8.02
CA SER A 58 -14.73 -6.73 6.70
C SER A 58 -15.07 -8.18 6.35
N THR A 59 -15.91 -8.35 5.33
CA THR A 59 -16.41 -9.66 4.90
C THR A 59 -16.10 -9.93 3.44
N PHE A 60 -14.90 -9.53 2.99
CA PHE A 60 -14.46 -9.85 1.64
C PHE A 60 -14.18 -11.35 1.51
N SER A 61 -14.53 -11.91 0.36
CA SER A 61 -14.12 -13.24 -0.05
C SER A 61 -12.80 -13.17 -0.84
N GLU A 62 -12.09 -14.29 -0.97
CA GLU A 62 -10.91 -14.36 -1.85
C GLU A 62 -11.27 -14.02 -3.30
N ASP A 63 -12.46 -14.43 -3.77
CA ASP A 63 -12.92 -14.18 -5.13
C ASP A 63 -13.25 -12.69 -5.35
N ASP A 64 -13.73 -11.99 -4.31
CA ASP A 64 -13.91 -10.53 -4.36
C ASP A 64 -12.58 -9.83 -4.61
N ILE A 65 -11.55 -10.20 -3.83
CA ILE A 65 -10.22 -9.61 -3.96
C ILE A 65 -9.61 -9.97 -5.30
N LEU A 66 -9.77 -11.21 -5.76
CA LEU A 66 -9.28 -11.64 -7.07
C LEU A 66 -9.91 -10.84 -8.20
N PHE A 67 -11.21 -10.58 -8.14
CA PHE A 67 -11.90 -9.72 -9.10
C PHE A 67 -11.37 -8.29 -9.06
N ILE A 68 -11.25 -7.69 -7.87
CA ILE A 68 -10.71 -6.35 -7.67
C ILE A 68 -9.27 -6.23 -8.20
N LEU A 69 -8.46 -7.28 -8.07
CA LEU A 69 -7.09 -7.31 -8.57
C LEU A 69 -7.00 -7.29 -10.10
N ASN A 70 -8.11 -7.44 -10.84
CA ASN A 70 -8.15 -7.20 -12.28
C ASN A 70 -8.39 -5.72 -12.63
N LEU A 71 -8.78 -4.90 -11.65
CA LEU A 71 -9.08 -3.47 -11.80
C LEU A 71 -7.87 -2.60 -11.46
N SER A 72 -7.76 -1.40 -12.00
CA SER A 72 -6.61 -0.50 -11.75
C SER A 72 -6.88 0.48 -10.60
N LEU A 73 -7.48 0.01 -9.51
CA LEU A 73 -7.89 0.86 -8.38
C LEU A 73 -6.71 1.49 -7.64
N GLU A 74 -5.53 0.87 -7.63
CA GLU A 74 -4.36 1.39 -6.92
C GLU A 74 -3.80 2.69 -7.50
N ASN A 75 -4.23 3.07 -8.70
CA ASN A 75 -3.86 4.34 -9.32
C ASN A 75 -4.61 5.54 -8.71
N PHE A 76 -5.66 5.29 -7.92
CA PHE A 76 -6.57 6.31 -7.41
C PHE A 76 -6.40 6.59 -5.91
N VAL A 77 -5.19 6.43 -5.37
CA VAL A 77 -4.88 6.73 -3.95
C VAL A 77 -5.25 8.17 -3.58
N ASN A 78 -5.11 9.12 -4.50
CA ASN A 78 -5.42 10.53 -4.26
C ASN A 78 -6.92 10.84 -4.24
N GLU A 79 -7.77 9.90 -4.66
CA GLU A 79 -9.23 10.05 -4.74
C GLU A 79 -9.94 8.99 -3.88
N ILE A 80 -9.28 8.60 -2.78
CA ILE A 80 -9.68 7.46 -1.95
C ILE A 80 -11.07 7.63 -1.32
N GLU A 81 -11.55 8.87 -1.11
CA GLU A 81 -12.91 9.12 -0.64
C GLU A 81 -13.97 8.62 -1.64
N LYS A 82 -13.62 8.57 -2.93
CA LYS A 82 -14.49 8.16 -4.04
C LYS A 82 -14.21 6.74 -4.53
N LEU A 83 -13.47 5.93 -3.78
CA LEU A 83 -13.05 4.59 -4.22
C LEU A 83 -14.22 3.71 -4.70
N HIS A 84 -15.35 3.73 -4.01
CA HIS A 84 -16.57 3.00 -4.38
C HIS A 84 -17.16 3.46 -5.73
N THR A 85 -17.13 4.78 -6.00
CA THR A 85 -17.54 5.36 -7.29
C THR A 85 -16.58 4.93 -8.40
N ILE A 86 -15.27 5.01 -8.16
CA ILE A 86 -14.26 4.58 -9.14
C ILE A 86 -14.40 3.09 -9.44
N TYR A 87 -14.68 2.27 -8.42
CA TYR A 87 -14.95 0.85 -8.59
C TYR A 87 -16.15 0.60 -9.51
N ILE A 88 -17.28 1.28 -9.30
CA ILE A 88 -18.48 1.04 -10.12
C ILE A 88 -18.28 1.51 -11.56
N GLU A 89 -17.52 2.59 -11.77
CA GLU A 89 -17.16 3.08 -13.11
C GLU A 89 -16.28 2.06 -13.87
N GLN A 90 -15.30 1.45 -13.18
CA GLN A 90 -14.43 0.45 -13.79
C GLN A 90 -15.13 -0.89 -14.06
N THR A 91 -16.27 -1.15 -13.43
CA THR A 91 -17.02 -2.42 -13.52
C THR A 91 -18.34 -2.28 -14.29
N ALA A 92 -18.54 -1.16 -14.99
CA ALA A 92 -19.80 -0.85 -15.68
C ALA A 92 -20.21 -1.88 -16.76
N LYS A 93 -19.24 -2.62 -17.33
CA LYS A 93 -19.51 -3.68 -18.31
C LYS A 93 -19.99 -4.95 -17.62
N GLU A 94 -19.27 -5.35 -16.57
CA GLU A 94 -19.52 -6.53 -15.74
C GLU A 94 -20.83 -6.39 -14.97
N LEU A 95 -21.26 -5.16 -14.67
CA LEU A 95 -22.54 -4.88 -14.02
C LEU A 95 -23.74 -5.43 -14.80
N LYS A 96 -23.66 -5.49 -16.15
CA LYS A 96 -24.74 -6.03 -16.97
C LYS A 96 -24.82 -7.56 -16.93
N GLU A 97 -23.71 -8.23 -16.64
CA GLU A 97 -23.59 -9.69 -16.70
C GLU A 97 -23.64 -10.34 -15.32
N ASN A 98 -23.11 -9.66 -14.30
CA ASN A 98 -22.99 -10.19 -12.94
C ASN A 98 -23.25 -9.11 -11.88
N SER A 99 -24.39 -8.43 -12.02
CA SER A 99 -24.79 -7.30 -11.18
C SER A 99 -24.75 -7.61 -9.68
N GLU A 100 -25.26 -8.76 -9.25
CA GLU A 100 -25.30 -9.15 -7.83
C GLU A 100 -23.90 -9.22 -7.22
N PHE A 101 -22.96 -9.88 -7.93
CA PHE A 101 -21.58 -9.97 -7.48
C PHE A 101 -20.90 -8.60 -7.41
N VAL A 102 -21.00 -7.80 -8.49
CA VAL A 102 -20.39 -6.46 -8.57
C VAL A 102 -20.96 -5.53 -7.48
N LEU A 103 -22.27 -5.53 -7.29
CA LEU A 103 -22.93 -4.71 -6.27
C LEU A 103 -22.58 -5.17 -4.84
N SER A 104 -22.40 -6.47 -4.62
CA SER A 104 -21.95 -6.97 -3.31
C SER A 104 -20.55 -6.47 -2.96
N ILE A 105 -19.63 -6.40 -3.91
CA ILE A 105 -18.29 -5.84 -3.71
C ILE A 105 -18.37 -4.33 -3.51
N TYR A 106 -19.19 -3.64 -4.31
CA TYR A 106 -19.42 -2.20 -4.16
C TYR A 106 -19.87 -1.85 -2.74
N GLN A 107 -20.83 -2.58 -2.17
CA GLN A 107 -21.30 -2.38 -0.79
C GLN A 107 -20.15 -2.55 0.21
N LYS A 108 -19.36 -3.63 0.07
CA LYS A 108 -18.21 -3.87 0.96
C LYS A 108 -17.18 -2.74 0.88
N ILE A 109 -16.88 -2.20 -0.31
CA ILE A 109 -15.97 -1.05 -0.47
C ILE A 109 -16.60 0.23 0.11
N GLN A 110 -17.90 0.42 -0.05
CA GLN A 110 -18.63 1.57 0.48
C GLN A 110 -18.60 1.58 2.02
N ASP A 111 -18.75 0.42 2.65
CA ASP A 111 -18.76 0.24 4.10
C ASP A 111 -17.39 0.48 4.75
N LEU A 112 -16.30 0.38 3.96
CA LEU A 112 -14.98 0.76 4.44
C LEU A 112 -14.93 2.26 4.73
N ASN A 113 -14.43 2.63 5.90
CA ASN A 113 -14.12 4.03 6.20
C ASN A 113 -12.85 4.50 5.46
N LEU A 114 -12.55 5.80 5.56
CA LEU A 114 -11.44 6.41 4.83
C LEU A 114 -10.09 5.71 5.07
N ILE A 115 -9.78 5.35 6.31
CA ILE A 115 -8.52 4.72 6.69
C ILE A 115 -8.48 3.29 6.16
N GLU A 116 -9.59 2.56 6.26
CA GLU A 116 -9.71 1.19 5.76
C GLU A 116 -9.56 1.13 4.25
N ARG A 117 -10.19 2.06 3.50
CA ARG A 117 -10.01 2.18 2.04
C ARG A 117 -8.55 2.42 1.69
N TYR A 118 -7.87 3.30 2.44
CA TYR A 118 -6.45 3.57 2.22
C TYR A 118 -5.59 2.33 2.44
N ILE A 119 -5.77 1.62 3.55
CA ILE A 119 -5.06 0.36 3.83
C ILE A 119 -5.37 -0.67 2.74
N PHE A 120 -6.63 -0.80 2.33
CA PHE A 120 -7.06 -1.73 1.30
C PHE A 120 -6.32 -1.51 -0.02
N ILE A 121 -6.25 -0.25 -0.49
CA ILE A 121 -5.52 0.12 -1.70
C ILE A 121 -4.02 -0.12 -1.55
N LEU A 122 -3.43 0.13 -0.38
CA LEU A 122 -2.03 -0.21 -0.13
C LEU A 122 -1.77 -1.70 -0.26
N ARG A 123 -2.69 -2.57 0.20
CA ARG A 123 -2.57 -4.03 0.02
C ARG A 123 -2.62 -4.43 -1.45
N ILE A 124 -3.51 -3.85 -2.25
CA ILE A 124 -3.55 -4.05 -3.72
C ILE A 124 -2.19 -3.69 -4.33
N LYS A 125 -1.67 -2.50 -3.99
CA LYS A 125 -0.39 -2.00 -4.53
C LYS A 125 0.79 -2.89 -4.16
N SER A 126 0.84 -3.38 -2.93
CA SER A 126 1.90 -4.31 -2.48
C SER A 126 1.86 -5.62 -3.23
N LEU A 127 0.68 -6.22 -3.38
CA LEU A 127 0.52 -7.49 -4.07
C LEU A 127 0.89 -7.39 -5.57
N ARG A 128 0.59 -6.27 -6.23
CA ARG A 128 1.01 -6.02 -7.63
C ARG A 128 2.51 -5.85 -7.82
N LYS A 129 3.23 -5.29 -6.83
CA LYS A 129 4.68 -5.07 -6.93
C LYS A 129 5.49 -6.37 -6.94
N GLU A 130 5.00 -7.42 -6.29
CA GLU A 130 5.78 -8.65 -6.08
C GLU A 130 5.83 -9.61 -7.27
N LYS A 131 5.24 -9.26 -8.44
CA LYS A 131 5.20 -10.12 -9.65
C LYS A 131 4.86 -11.59 -9.31
N ILE A 132 3.86 -11.79 -8.45
CA ILE A 132 3.47 -13.11 -7.95
C ILE A 132 2.99 -13.97 -9.12
N LYS A 133 3.43 -15.23 -9.16
CA LYS A 133 2.94 -16.21 -10.14
C LYS A 133 1.45 -16.44 -9.93
N GLN A 134 0.72 -16.62 -11.02
CA GLN A 134 -0.74 -16.84 -10.99
C GLN A 134 -1.15 -18.02 -10.09
N THR A 135 -0.30 -19.04 -9.97
CA THR A 135 -0.49 -20.22 -9.11
C THR A 135 -0.52 -19.90 -7.62
N ASP A 136 0.11 -18.80 -7.20
CA ASP A 136 0.29 -18.45 -5.79
C ASP A 136 -0.57 -17.26 -5.34
N ILE A 137 -1.40 -16.73 -6.25
CA ILE A 137 -2.14 -15.48 -6.01
C ILE A 137 -3.14 -15.60 -4.85
N LYS A 138 -3.80 -16.76 -4.70
CA LYS A 138 -4.72 -17.00 -3.58
C LYS A 138 -4.00 -17.01 -2.23
N THR A 139 -2.81 -17.61 -2.19
CA THR A 139 -1.95 -17.61 -0.99
C THR A 139 -1.51 -16.19 -0.64
N ALA A 140 -1.14 -15.39 -1.65
CA ALA A 140 -0.81 -13.99 -1.45
C ALA A 140 -2.02 -13.15 -0.98
N ILE A 141 -3.21 -13.37 -1.55
CA ILE A 141 -4.45 -12.72 -1.09
C ILE A 141 -4.66 -13.01 0.40
N LYS A 142 -4.57 -14.27 0.83
CA LYS A 142 -4.69 -14.65 2.25
C LYS A 142 -3.67 -13.95 3.15
N HIS A 143 -2.45 -13.77 2.66
CA HIS A 143 -1.39 -13.12 3.43
C HIS A 143 -1.61 -11.61 3.54
N TYR A 144 -1.84 -10.93 2.42
CA TYR A 144 -1.90 -9.47 2.35
C TYR A 144 -3.25 -8.88 2.79
N PHE A 145 -4.34 -9.61 2.62
CA PHE A 145 -5.70 -9.17 2.92
C PHE A 145 -6.30 -9.86 4.14
N LYS A 146 -5.48 -10.49 5.00
CA LYS A 146 -5.95 -11.25 6.16
C LYS A 146 -6.98 -10.48 7.00
N GLU A 147 -6.80 -9.18 7.18
CA GLU A 147 -7.68 -8.32 7.97
C GLU A 147 -9.02 -8.00 7.30
N PHE A 148 -9.11 -8.15 5.98
CA PHE A 148 -10.31 -7.88 5.18
C PHE A 148 -11.12 -9.12 4.85
N LEU A 149 -10.52 -10.30 4.98
CA LEU A 149 -11.15 -11.58 4.67
C LEU A 149 -12.02 -12.07 5.83
N LYS A 150 -13.12 -12.74 5.49
CA LYS A 150 -14.00 -13.43 6.43
C LYS A 150 -13.37 -14.71 7.01
#